data_AF-A0A8J4D957-F1
#
_entry.id   AF-A0A8J4D957-F1
#
_cell.length_a   1.000
_cell.length_b   1.000
_cell.length_c   1.000
_cell.angle_alpha   90.00
_cell.angle_beta   90.00
_cell.angle_gamma   90.00
#
_symmetry.space_group_name_H-M   'P 1'
#
loop_
_entity.id
_entity.type
_entity.pdbx_description
1 polymer ?
#
loop_
_entity_poly.entity_id
_entity_poly.type
_entity_poly.pdbx_seq_one_letter_code
_entity_poly.pdbx_strand_id
1 'polypeptide(L)'
;CKVNRSSAALAARTLACWAALQQFNMARALMGLLLAALLAGVCCINQPGAAAQPTAAVLGYQVNVTVIVEGTVQVYVSNTLPQNDTSSSRTNSAKTLAEYTYALVDTSAGLNPPVELRVDFGARSNSLKTGDVVQTSLTLQLTPDQAKQLGIGGLNDASSGGQRRLLSEAHERARRMVLDFHETRRSLQEFMSLQNILNILNRESSDAPKAENPVIVGKNTAKDLFVLAAGAQQNVSSLTFVFRSSACGLIPNLTAEVVRQWWYDNGDNARITATMERYHKTCTYDQLTFRPEKNLVMDVDIPCVGNTSYGPYDLRLGRANGKNDENEKYALTELAWMHLQRTNPSLYSQWSTFRRKIMIFPFNWYKPVVTWTGLAALGCTEKSDCYSWINSGFKNNSFIDNTIVIRNLGHNIGLMPSGMRSCYTLDDNITRCDTMPYTDPTDGMGRPVPMDIWRTIVCNNAPQSYKAGWAEPMPGGHIRVIDMLPGAPRTFMIPPMSATSKNMIRIIIDTVNVWKDSHSSEPQRALFVSYR
;
A
#
# COMPACT_ATOMS: atom_id res chain seq x y z
N CYS A 1 -15.69 11.75 -75.29
CA CYS A 1 -15.63 13.11 -74.72
C CYS A 1 -14.42 13.24 -73.79
N LYS A 2 -13.54 14.22 -74.07
CA LYS A 2 -12.33 14.77 -73.37
C LYS A 2 -11.93 14.11 -72.01
N VAL A 3 -10.75 13.48 -71.81
CA VAL A 3 -9.32 13.97 -71.72
C VAL A 3 -9.04 14.75 -70.41
N ASN A 4 -8.20 14.30 -69.44
CA ASN A 4 -6.71 14.17 -69.38
C ASN A 4 -6.29 13.06 -68.36
N ARG A 5 -5.36 12.10 -68.61
CA ARG A 5 -3.85 12.12 -68.56
C ARG A 5 -3.28 12.53 -67.19
N SER A 6 -2.31 11.87 -66.52
CA SER A 6 -1.21 10.91 -66.85
C SER A 6 -0.55 10.47 -65.49
N SER A 7 -0.35 9.20 -65.10
CA SER A 7 0.61 8.11 -65.49
C SER A 7 2.09 8.27 -65.07
N ALA A 8 2.57 7.37 -64.17
CA ALA A 8 3.84 6.58 -64.22
C ALA A 8 3.92 5.75 -62.90
N ALA A 9 3.71 4.42 -62.81
CA ALA A 9 4.48 3.25 -63.33
C ALA A 9 5.94 3.22 -62.81
N LEU A 10 6.62 2.15 -62.38
CA LEU A 10 6.49 0.69 -62.19
C LEU A 10 7.88 0.30 -61.59
N ALA A 11 8.12 -0.58 -60.61
CA ALA A 11 8.25 -2.06 -60.69
C ALA A 11 9.10 -2.45 -59.43
N ALA A 12 8.66 -3.32 -58.53
CA ALA A 12 8.66 -4.79 -58.57
C ALA A 12 10.05 -5.46 -58.46
N ARG A 13 10.22 -6.20 -57.34
CA ARG A 13 10.68 -7.60 -57.22
C ARG A 13 12.18 -7.94 -56.93
N THR A 14 12.35 -8.46 -55.70
CA THR A 14 12.86 -9.81 -55.30
C THR A 14 14.34 -10.14 -55.11
N LEU A 15 14.53 -11.03 -54.11
CA LEU A 15 15.64 -11.93 -53.74
C LEU A 15 16.76 -11.30 -52.88
N ALA A 16 16.89 -11.57 -51.57
CA ALA A 16 16.97 -12.82 -50.79
C ALA A 16 18.29 -13.61 -50.95
N CYS A 17 19.02 -13.66 -49.83
CA CYS A 17 19.82 -14.78 -49.32
C CYS A 17 21.13 -15.16 -50.04
N TRP A 18 22.26 -15.00 -49.34
CA TRP A 18 23.39 -15.95 -49.16
C TRP A 18 24.46 -15.27 -48.27
N ALA A 19 24.65 -15.72 -47.02
CA ALA A 19 25.70 -16.66 -46.57
C ALA A 19 27.13 -16.11 -46.78
N ALA A 20 27.83 -15.65 -45.73
CA ALA A 20 28.63 -16.43 -44.77
C ALA A 20 30.01 -16.92 -45.32
N LEU A 21 31.05 -16.75 -44.48
CA LEU A 21 32.45 -17.21 -44.54
C LEU A 21 33.50 -16.40 -45.36
N GLN A 22 34.40 -15.71 -44.63
CA GLN A 22 35.86 -15.97 -44.54
C GLN A 22 36.48 -14.87 -43.62
N GLN A 23 36.76 -15.07 -42.34
CA GLN A 23 37.86 -15.79 -41.64
C GLN A 23 39.29 -15.25 -41.83
N PHE A 24 39.90 -14.88 -40.68
CA PHE A 24 41.33 -14.75 -40.32
C PHE A 24 42.16 -13.61 -40.96
N ASN A 25 43.01 -12.83 -40.26
CA ASN A 25 43.94 -13.15 -39.16
C ASN A 25 44.50 -11.91 -38.39
N MET A 26 45.20 -12.17 -37.27
CA MET A 26 45.97 -11.31 -36.32
C MET A 26 45.17 -10.73 -35.13
N ALA A 27 45.08 -11.34 -33.94
CA ALA A 27 46.05 -11.92 -32.99
C ALA A 27 46.89 -10.90 -32.19
N ARG A 28 46.86 -11.09 -30.85
CA ARG A 28 47.69 -10.55 -29.76
C ARG A 28 47.27 -9.21 -29.12
N ALA A 29 46.47 -9.31 -28.05
CA ALA A 29 46.83 -8.85 -26.70
C ALA A 29 45.63 -8.98 -25.75
N LEU A 30 45.72 -9.88 -24.77
CA LEU A 30 45.23 -9.79 -23.38
C LEU A 30 45.01 -11.20 -22.84
N MET A 31 46.13 -11.85 -22.54
CA MET A 31 46.21 -12.94 -21.58
C MET A 31 46.99 -12.36 -20.40
N GLY A 32 46.27 -11.92 -19.37
CA GLY A 32 46.80 -11.31 -18.15
C GLY A 32 45.94 -11.77 -16.99
N LEU A 33 46.15 -13.04 -16.61
CA LEU A 33 45.46 -13.77 -15.56
C LEU A 33 45.55 -13.06 -14.21
N LEU A 34 44.38 -12.83 -13.61
CA LEU A 34 44.17 -12.73 -12.17
C LEU A 34 44.44 -14.10 -11.54
N LEU A 35 45.65 -14.27 -11.00
CA LEU A 35 46.05 -15.39 -10.17
C LEU A 35 46.85 -14.85 -8.98
N ALA A 36 46.15 -14.26 -8.00
CA ALA A 36 46.70 -13.91 -6.69
C ALA A 36 45.59 -13.49 -5.72
N ALA A 37 45.13 -14.42 -4.88
CA ALA A 37 44.71 -14.18 -3.47
C ALA A 37 43.96 -15.41 -2.92
N LEU A 38 44.60 -16.58 -3.03
CA LEU A 38 44.35 -17.75 -2.18
C LEU A 38 45.68 -18.01 -1.48
N LEU A 39 45.71 -17.89 -0.14
CA LEU A 39 46.75 -18.28 0.83
C LEU A 39 47.22 -17.14 1.77
N ALA A 40 46.55 -17.02 2.92
CA ALA A 40 47.11 -16.72 4.25
C ALA A 40 45.95 -16.77 5.26
N GLY A 41 45.98 -17.50 6.37
CA GLY A 41 47.01 -18.31 6.98
C GLY A 41 46.41 -19.19 8.08
N VAL A 42 47.12 -20.27 8.37
CA VAL A 42 46.91 -21.18 9.51
C VAL A 42 48.10 -20.98 10.44
N CYS A 43 47.85 -20.72 11.74
CA CYS A 43 48.44 -21.44 12.89
C CYS A 43 48.18 -20.74 14.24
N CYS A 44 48.09 -21.60 15.28
CA CYS A 44 48.18 -21.39 16.75
C CYS A 44 46.86 -21.10 17.50
N ILE A 45 46.48 -21.71 18.64
CA ILE A 45 47.05 -22.66 19.63
C ILE A 45 45.87 -23.25 20.47
N ASN A 46 46.03 -24.48 20.99
CA ASN A 46 45.15 -25.20 21.93
C ASN A 46 45.03 -24.57 23.33
N GLN A 47 43.87 -24.70 23.99
CA GLN A 47 43.75 -25.03 25.43
C GLN A 47 42.47 -25.83 25.74
N PRO A 48 42.49 -26.77 26.72
CA PRO A 48 41.34 -27.58 27.13
C PRO A 48 40.66 -27.05 28.39
N GLY A 49 39.34 -27.24 28.55
CA GLY A 49 38.68 -26.95 29.83
C GLY A 49 37.17 -27.18 29.88
N ALA A 50 36.80 -28.10 30.77
CA ALA A 50 35.52 -28.26 31.47
C ALA A 50 34.27 -28.73 30.68
N ALA A 51 33.95 -30.01 30.91
CA ALA A 51 32.66 -30.62 30.62
C ALA A 51 31.56 -30.03 31.52
N ALA A 52 30.55 -29.42 30.90
CA ALA A 52 29.23 -29.25 31.47
C ALA A 52 28.28 -30.14 30.68
N GLN A 53 27.54 -31.02 31.35
CA GLN A 53 26.47 -31.81 30.73
C GLN A 53 25.37 -30.87 30.24
N PRO A 54 25.05 -30.84 28.93
CA PRO A 54 23.83 -30.20 28.48
C PRO A 54 22.67 -31.16 28.74
N THR A 55 21.68 -30.71 29.50
CA THR A 55 20.33 -31.25 29.42
C THR A 55 19.91 -31.23 27.96
N ALA A 56 19.65 -32.41 27.38
CA ALA A 56 19.21 -32.55 26.00
C ALA A 56 17.86 -31.84 25.83
N ALA A 57 17.88 -30.57 25.45
CA ALA A 57 16.75 -29.93 24.81
C ALA A 57 16.49 -30.74 23.54
N VAL A 58 15.33 -31.40 23.49
CA VAL A 58 14.83 -31.99 22.26
C VAL A 58 14.72 -30.85 21.26
N LEU A 59 15.70 -30.75 20.36
CA LEU A 59 15.68 -29.83 19.23
C LEU A 59 14.52 -30.28 18.35
N GLY A 60 13.33 -29.73 18.63
CA GLY A 60 12.16 -29.94 17.79
C GLY A 60 12.50 -29.45 16.40
N TYR A 61 12.65 -30.37 15.45
CA TYR A 61 12.88 -30.03 14.05
C TYR A 61 11.67 -29.23 13.56
N GLN A 62 11.87 -27.93 13.34
CA GLN A 62 10.90 -27.10 12.64
C GLN A 62 10.97 -27.45 11.15
N VAL A 63 9.83 -27.84 10.57
CA VAL A 63 9.73 -28.10 9.13
C VAL A 63 9.27 -26.82 8.44
N ASN A 64 10.11 -26.27 7.58
CA ASN A 64 9.82 -25.05 6.83
C ASN A 64 9.36 -25.40 5.42
N VAL A 65 8.15 -24.97 5.06
CA VAL A 65 7.59 -25.13 3.72
C VAL A 65 7.73 -23.82 2.98
N THR A 66 8.76 -23.74 2.15
CA THR A 66 9.05 -22.57 1.31
C THR A 66 8.32 -22.69 -0.02
N VAL A 67 7.57 -21.66 -0.43
CA VAL A 67 6.88 -21.59 -1.72
C VAL A 67 7.28 -20.31 -2.44
N ILE A 68 7.66 -20.41 -3.71
CA ILE A 68 8.03 -19.24 -4.51
C ILE A 68 6.77 -18.64 -5.12
N VAL A 69 6.46 -17.40 -4.78
CA VAL A 69 5.30 -16.68 -5.32
C VAL A 69 5.75 -15.44 -6.08
N GLU A 70 4.91 -15.02 -7.03
CA GLU A 70 5.02 -13.72 -7.68
C GLU A 70 3.74 -12.92 -7.40
N GLY A 71 3.89 -11.66 -7.03
CA GLY A 71 2.78 -10.78 -6.71
C GLY A 71 3.15 -9.32 -6.89
N THR A 72 2.13 -8.47 -6.97
CA THR A 72 2.33 -7.02 -6.89
C THR A 72 2.32 -6.60 -5.42
N VAL A 73 3.35 -5.87 -4.99
CA VAL A 73 3.40 -5.28 -3.65
C VAL A 73 2.32 -4.21 -3.56
N GLN A 74 1.55 -4.29 -2.47
CA GLN A 74 0.64 -3.25 -2.03
C GLN A 74 1.09 -2.81 -0.64
N VAL A 75 1.47 -1.54 -0.52
CA VAL A 75 1.81 -0.92 0.77
C VAL A 75 0.53 -0.30 1.33
N TYR A 76 0.36 -0.39 2.64
CA TYR A 76 -0.69 0.26 3.39
C TYR A 76 -0.08 1.16 4.43
N VAL A 77 -0.75 2.26 4.73
CA VAL A 77 -0.32 3.22 5.74
C VAL A 77 -1.45 3.46 6.72
N SER A 78 -1.18 3.22 8.01
CA SER A 78 -2.17 3.44 9.07
C SER A 78 -2.01 4.83 9.69
N ASN A 79 -3.17 5.42 10.00
CA ASN A 79 -3.28 6.63 10.80
C ASN A 79 -3.78 6.23 12.19
N THR A 80 -2.89 6.19 13.17
CA THR A 80 -3.29 6.16 14.58
C THR A 80 -3.55 7.58 15.04
N LEU A 81 -4.61 7.79 15.83
CA LEU A 81 -4.67 9.02 16.62
C LEU A 81 -3.47 8.98 17.56
N PRO A 82 -2.71 10.09 17.72
CA PRO A 82 -1.90 10.24 18.90
C PRO A 82 -2.86 10.00 20.06
N GLN A 83 -2.64 8.96 20.86
CA GLN A 83 -3.33 8.90 22.14
C GLN A 83 -2.99 10.24 22.81
N ASN A 84 -4.03 11.02 23.12
CA ASN A 84 -3.87 12.15 24.02
C ASN A 84 -3.48 11.53 25.35
N ASP A 85 -2.20 11.21 25.49
CA ASP A 85 -1.63 10.76 26.73
C ASP A 85 -1.66 12.00 27.62
N THR A 86 -2.76 12.14 28.35
CA THR A 86 -2.94 13.19 29.35
C THR A 86 -1.99 13.00 30.52
N SER A 87 -1.16 11.94 30.52
CA SER A 87 -0.06 11.83 31.45
C SER A 87 1.01 12.86 31.08
N SER A 88 1.25 13.80 31.99
CA SER A 88 2.23 14.88 31.90
C SER A 88 3.70 14.41 31.83
N SER A 89 3.95 13.14 31.54
CA SER A 89 5.29 12.58 31.35
C SER A 89 5.80 12.93 29.95
N ARG A 90 6.14 14.20 29.75
CA ARG A 90 6.72 14.78 28.52
C ARG A 90 8.05 14.15 28.07
N THR A 91 8.61 13.20 28.81
CA THR A 91 9.98 12.74 28.59
C THR A 91 10.15 11.71 27.48
N ASN A 92 9.11 11.02 27.00
CA ASN A 92 9.23 10.10 25.87
C ASN A 92 7.88 9.85 25.18
N SER A 93 7.24 10.85 24.56
CA SER A 93 6.15 10.54 23.62
C SER A 93 6.78 9.77 22.46
N ALA A 94 6.65 8.44 22.47
CA ALA A 94 7.15 7.58 21.42
C ALA A 94 6.67 8.16 20.08
N LYS A 95 7.62 8.48 19.20
CA LYS A 95 7.33 8.98 17.86
C LYS A 95 6.34 8.00 17.23
N THR A 96 5.08 8.40 17.05
CA THR A 96 4.11 7.65 16.26
C THR A 96 4.52 7.78 14.81
N LEU A 97 5.55 7.03 14.41
CA LEU A 97 5.87 6.83 13.01
C LEU A 97 4.65 6.22 12.33
N ALA A 98 4.41 6.63 11.10
CA ALA A 98 3.42 5.96 10.27
C ALA A 98 3.73 4.46 10.23
N GLU A 99 2.77 3.63 10.61
CA GLU A 99 2.93 2.19 10.51
C GLU A 99 2.61 1.78 9.08
N TYR A 100 3.59 1.13 8.44
CA TYR A 100 3.45 0.59 7.11
C TYR A 100 3.26 -0.91 7.19
N THR A 101 2.18 -1.40 6.59
CA THR A 101 1.96 -2.84 6.40
C THR A 101 2.04 -3.17 4.92
N TYR A 102 2.56 -4.35 4.61
CA TYR A 102 2.79 -4.76 3.23
C TYR A 102 1.94 -5.98 2.91
N ALA A 103 1.44 -6.03 1.70
CA ALA A 103 0.73 -7.18 1.16
C ALA A 103 1.25 -7.53 -0.22
N LEU A 104 1.15 -8.81 -0.56
CA LEU A 104 1.21 -9.29 -1.94
C LEU A 104 -0.21 -9.39 -2.47
N VAL A 105 -0.42 -8.85 -3.67
CA VAL A 105 -1.65 -8.98 -4.43
C VAL A 105 -1.36 -9.87 -5.63
N ASP A 106 -2.18 -10.88 -5.85
CA ASP A 106 -2.02 -11.79 -6.99
C ASP A 106 -2.12 -11.01 -8.31
N THR A 107 -1.19 -11.28 -9.23
CA THR A 107 -1.15 -10.64 -10.56
C THR A 107 -2.06 -11.33 -11.58
N SER A 108 -2.60 -12.49 -11.25
CA SER A 108 -3.48 -13.24 -12.14
C SER A 108 -4.78 -12.46 -12.41
N ALA A 109 -4.94 -12.07 -13.68
CA ALA A 109 -6.13 -11.39 -14.14
C ALA A 109 -7.33 -12.35 -14.06
N GLY A 110 -8.31 -12.04 -13.20
CA GLY A 110 -9.59 -12.74 -13.19
C GLY A 110 -10.26 -12.90 -11.82
N LEU A 111 -9.52 -12.79 -10.73
CA LEU A 111 -10.09 -12.87 -9.38
C LEU A 111 -10.60 -11.50 -8.93
N ASN A 112 -11.88 -11.42 -8.58
CA ASN A 112 -12.52 -10.24 -8.00
C ASN A 112 -13.31 -10.69 -6.76
N PRO A 113 -12.99 -10.21 -5.55
CA PRO A 113 -11.87 -9.31 -5.24
C PRO A 113 -10.51 -10.01 -5.49
N PRO A 114 -9.45 -9.24 -5.79
CA PRO A 114 -8.11 -9.79 -5.93
C PRO A 114 -7.66 -10.42 -4.62
N VAL A 115 -6.90 -11.51 -4.73
CA VAL A 115 -6.34 -12.21 -3.59
C VAL A 115 -5.22 -11.37 -3.00
N GLU A 116 -5.35 -11.01 -1.73
CA GLU A 116 -4.39 -10.18 -1.02
C GLU A 116 -3.93 -10.89 0.26
N LEU A 117 -2.62 -10.97 0.43
CA LEU A 117 -1.98 -11.60 1.57
C LEU A 117 -1.02 -10.61 2.24
N ARG A 118 -1.21 -10.35 3.54
CA ARG A 118 -0.21 -9.59 4.32
C ARG A 118 1.09 -10.38 4.37
N VAL A 119 2.21 -9.70 4.12
CA VAL A 119 3.55 -10.31 4.06
C VAL A 119 4.54 -9.44 4.84
N ASP A 120 5.42 -10.09 5.61
CA ASP A 120 6.58 -9.44 6.22
C ASP A 120 7.81 -9.59 5.32
N PHE A 121 8.21 -8.50 4.66
CA PHE A 121 9.41 -8.45 3.80
C PHE A 121 10.72 -8.19 4.58
N GLY A 122 10.66 -8.18 5.92
CA GLY A 122 11.80 -7.98 6.80
C GLY A 122 12.56 -6.69 6.50
N ALA A 123 13.90 -6.79 6.45
CA ALA A 123 14.79 -5.64 6.21
C ALA A 123 14.60 -4.97 4.84
N ARG A 124 14.00 -5.67 3.85
CA ARG A 124 13.75 -5.11 2.51
C ARG A 124 12.44 -4.34 2.39
N SER A 125 11.56 -4.40 3.38
CA SER A 125 10.27 -3.68 3.40
C SER A 125 10.41 -2.21 2.97
N ASN A 126 11.35 -1.47 3.56
CA ASN A 126 11.59 -0.05 3.28
C ASN A 126 12.04 0.28 1.84
N SER A 127 12.46 -0.73 1.06
CA SER A 127 12.87 -0.55 -0.34
C SER A 127 11.74 -0.82 -1.34
N LEU A 128 10.68 -1.51 -0.90
CA LEU A 128 9.55 -1.89 -1.74
C LEU A 128 8.50 -0.79 -1.77
N LYS A 129 7.85 -0.64 -2.93
CA LYS A 129 6.80 0.34 -3.17
C LYS A 129 5.58 -0.35 -3.75
N THR A 130 4.42 0.26 -3.56
CA THR A 130 3.22 -0.22 -4.23
C THR A 130 3.41 -0.22 -5.74
N GLY A 131 3.04 -1.33 -6.36
CA GLY A 131 3.21 -1.57 -7.79
C GLY A 131 4.51 -2.28 -8.16
N ASP A 132 5.48 -2.44 -7.25
CA ASP A 132 6.61 -3.33 -7.51
C ASP A 132 6.07 -4.77 -7.67
N VAL A 133 6.36 -5.39 -8.81
CA VAL A 133 6.10 -6.82 -9.02
C VAL A 133 7.29 -7.57 -8.49
N VAL A 134 7.08 -8.38 -7.45
CA VAL A 134 8.16 -9.10 -6.77
C VAL A 134 7.96 -10.59 -6.88
N GLN A 135 9.07 -11.28 -7.10
CA GLN A 135 9.18 -12.72 -6.86
C GLN A 135 9.85 -12.92 -5.50
N THR A 136 9.23 -13.70 -4.63
CA THR A 136 9.77 -13.97 -3.29
C THR A 136 9.40 -15.36 -2.80
N SER A 137 10.20 -15.89 -1.89
CA SER A 137 9.92 -17.13 -1.19
C SER A 137 9.10 -16.82 0.06
N LEU A 138 7.90 -17.37 0.16
CA LEU A 138 7.09 -17.34 1.38
C LEU A 138 7.31 -18.65 2.15
N THR A 139 7.72 -18.53 3.41
CA THR A 139 7.98 -19.69 4.26
C THR A 139 6.85 -19.87 5.27
N LEU A 140 6.22 -21.05 5.25
CA LEU A 140 5.30 -21.50 6.30
C LEU A 140 6.06 -22.42 7.25
N GLN A 141 6.06 -22.08 8.54
CA GLN A 141 6.63 -22.96 9.57
C GLN A 141 5.56 -23.94 10.04
N LEU A 142 5.83 -25.24 9.92
CA LEU A 142 4.99 -26.28 10.51
C LEU A 142 5.45 -26.54 11.94
N THR A 143 4.49 -26.61 12.87
CA THR A 143 4.77 -27.09 14.22
C THR A 143 5.19 -28.57 14.17
N PRO A 144 5.96 -29.07 15.15
CA PRO A 144 6.30 -30.49 15.23
C PRO A 144 5.06 -31.40 15.18
N ASP A 145 3.95 -30.96 15.78
CA ASP A 145 2.68 -31.69 15.74
C ASP A 145 2.05 -31.70 14.34
N GLN A 146 2.08 -30.58 13.61
CA GLN A 146 1.62 -30.54 12.22
C GLN A 146 2.48 -31.45 11.33
N ALA A 147 3.80 -31.36 11.46
CA ALA A 147 4.73 -32.20 10.73
C ALA A 147 4.44 -33.69 11.01
N LYS A 148 4.27 -34.06 12.28
CA LYS A 148 3.90 -35.43 12.69
C LYS A 148 2.52 -35.86 12.17
N GLN A 149 1.51 -35.00 12.23
CA GLN A 149 0.16 -35.29 11.72
C GLN A 149 0.14 -35.48 10.20
N LEU A 150 0.99 -34.75 9.48
CA LEU A 150 1.15 -34.87 8.02
C LEU A 150 2.10 -36.01 7.63
N GLY A 151 2.79 -36.65 8.58
CA GLY A 151 3.81 -37.65 8.29
C GLY A 151 5.02 -37.07 7.56
N ILE A 152 5.40 -35.84 7.87
CA ILE A 152 6.51 -35.08 7.30
C ILE A 152 7.56 -34.89 8.40
N GLY A 153 8.83 -35.24 8.18
CA GLY A 153 9.92 -34.98 9.13
C GLY A 153 10.29 -36.10 10.10
N GLY A 154 9.83 -37.35 9.89
CA GLY A 154 10.23 -38.51 10.70
C GLY A 154 10.96 -39.57 9.89
N LEU A 155 12.25 -39.38 9.57
CA LEU A 155 13.10 -40.45 9.05
C LEU A 155 13.78 -41.27 10.16
N ASN A 156 13.80 -40.78 11.41
CA ASN A 156 14.51 -41.43 12.51
C ASN A 156 13.63 -42.33 13.41
N ASP A 157 12.31 -42.32 13.24
CA ASP A 157 11.39 -43.25 13.93
C ASP A 157 11.07 -44.50 13.06
N ALA A 158 11.97 -44.86 12.15
CA ALA A 158 11.84 -46.03 11.27
C ALA A 158 11.92 -47.39 12.01
N SER A 159 11.97 -47.41 13.35
CA SER A 159 12.29 -48.60 14.15
C SER A 159 11.13 -49.23 14.94
N SER A 160 9.88 -48.79 14.78
CA SER A 160 8.73 -49.57 15.31
C SER A 160 7.64 -49.75 14.24
N GLY A 161 7.21 -51.00 14.04
CA GLY A 161 6.35 -51.44 12.93
C GLY A 161 5.12 -50.56 12.69
N GLY A 162 5.20 -49.72 11.66
CA GLY A 162 4.22 -48.70 11.35
C GLY A 162 2.94 -49.27 10.74
N GLN A 163 1.85 -49.26 11.52
CA GLN A 163 0.52 -49.13 10.94
C GLN A 163 0.51 -47.84 10.10
N ARG A 164 0.27 -47.96 8.79
CA ARG A 164 -0.03 -46.80 7.94
C ARG A 164 -1.25 -46.11 8.52
N ARG A 165 -1.03 -45.03 9.28
CA ARG A 165 -2.11 -44.21 9.80
C ARG A 165 -2.85 -43.63 8.60
N LEU A 166 -4.10 -44.04 8.42
CA LEU A 166 -4.97 -43.45 7.40
C LEU A 166 -5.21 -41.99 7.80
N LEU A 167 -4.64 -41.07 7.03
CA LEU A 167 -4.88 -39.65 7.18
C LEU A 167 -6.28 -39.34 6.66
N SER A 168 -6.98 -38.39 7.29
CA SER A 168 -8.22 -37.85 6.71
C SER A 168 -7.94 -37.21 5.35
N GLU A 169 -8.96 -37.06 4.50
CA GLU A 169 -8.82 -36.42 3.19
C GLU A 169 -8.16 -35.03 3.26
N ALA A 170 -8.52 -34.22 4.27
CA ALA A 170 -7.91 -32.90 4.48
C ALA A 170 -6.42 -33.00 4.83
N HIS A 171 -6.02 -33.98 5.64
CA HIS A 171 -4.61 -34.23 5.99
C HIS A 171 -3.81 -34.76 4.78
N GLU A 172 -4.37 -35.68 3.99
CA GLU A 172 -3.71 -36.14 2.75
C GLU A 172 -3.56 -34.99 1.74
N ARG A 173 -4.59 -34.16 1.58
CA ARG A 173 -4.54 -32.98 0.70
C ARG A 173 -3.47 -31.99 1.17
N ALA A 174 -3.44 -31.69 2.47
CA ALA A 174 -2.41 -30.82 3.05
C ALA A 174 -1.01 -31.38 2.83
N ARG A 175 -0.82 -32.68 3.10
CA ARG A 175 0.45 -33.37 2.90
C ARG A 175 0.92 -33.30 1.46
N ARG A 176 0.05 -33.60 0.49
CA ARG A 176 0.36 -33.49 -0.94
C ARG A 176 0.75 -32.06 -1.30
N MET A 177 -0.05 -31.06 -0.89
CA MET A 177 0.28 -29.67 -1.17
C MET A 177 1.61 -29.25 -0.55
N VAL A 178 1.93 -29.66 0.69
CA VAL A 178 3.23 -29.36 1.30
C VAL A 178 4.38 -29.94 0.48
N LEU A 179 4.30 -31.22 0.10
CA LEU A 179 5.34 -31.89 -0.67
C LEU A 179 5.46 -31.33 -2.08
N ASP A 180 4.33 -31.05 -2.73
CA ASP A 180 4.27 -30.55 -4.10
C ASP A 180 4.65 -29.06 -4.20
N PHE A 181 4.44 -28.28 -3.13
CA PHE A 181 4.64 -26.83 -3.17
C PHE A 181 6.05 -26.43 -2.74
N HIS A 182 6.71 -27.25 -1.91
CA HIS A 182 8.03 -26.92 -1.38
C HIS A 182 9.05 -26.65 -2.50
N GLU A 183 9.68 -25.47 -2.45
CA GLU A 183 10.65 -24.95 -3.43
C GLU A 183 10.13 -24.85 -4.87
N THR A 184 8.81 -24.86 -5.06
CA THR A 184 8.18 -24.68 -6.37
C THR A 184 7.53 -23.30 -6.53
N ARG A 185 7.36 -22.87 -7.78
CA ARG A 185 6.62 -21.65 -8.11
C ARG A 185 5.12 -21.93 -8.10
N ARG A 186 4.37 -21.14 -7.33
CA ARG A 186 2.91 -21.23 -7.20
C ARG A 186 2.26 -19.86 -7.27
N SER A 187 0.96 -19.85 -7.55
CA SER A 187 0.13 -18.65 -7.40
C SER A 187 -0.04 -18.29 -5.93
N LEU A 188 -0.35 -17.01 -5.66
CA LEU A 188 -0.63 -16.56 -4.29
C LEU A 188 -1.90 -17.23 -3.75
N GLN A 189 -2.90 -17.45 -4.61
CA GLN A 189 -4.12 -18.19 -4.27
C GLN A 189 -3.85 -19.64 -3.83
N GLU A 190 -2.96 -20.35 -4.52
CA GLU A 190 -2.55 -21.70 -4.11
C GLU A 190 -1.85 -21.68 -2.75
N PHE A 191 -0.96 -20.73 -2.53
CA PHE A 191 -0.30 -20.54 -1.23
C PHE A 191 -1.31 -20.29 -0.10
N MET A 192 -2.26 -19.38 -0.30
CA MET A 192 -3.33 -19.11 0.69
C MET A 192 -4.21 -20.34 0.91
N SER A 193 -4.47 -21.13 -0.12
CA SER A 193 -5.21 -22.39 0.01
C SER A 193 -4.47 -23.40 0.89
N LEU A 194 -3.13 -23.51 0.75
CA LEU A 194 -2.30 -24.32 1.64
C LEU A 194 -2.37 -23.79 3.08
N GLN A 195 -2.18 -22.48 3.27
CA GLN A 195 -2.22 -21.84 4.58
C GLN A 195 -3.58 -22.08 5.27
N ASN A 196 -4.68 -21.92 4.55
CA ASN A 196 -6.03 -22.15 5.07
C ASN A 196 -6.24 -23.60 5.51
N ILE A 197 -5.79 -24.58 4.72
CA ILE A 197 -5.89 -25.99 5.11
C ILE A 197 -5.05 -26.25 6.36
N LEU A 198 -3.82 -25.74 6.43
CA LEU A 198 -2.95 -25.91 7.60
C LEU A 198 -3.52 -25.25 8.87
N ASN A 199 -4.21 -24.11 8.74
CA ASN A 199 -4.90 -23.42 9.83
C ASN A 199 -6.15 -24.19 10.31
N ILE A 200 -6.82 -24.94 9.43
CA ILE A 200 -7.91 -25.84 9.85
C ILE A 200 -7.34 -27.00 10.67
N LEU A 201 -6.15 -27.49 10.32
CA LEU A 201 -5.48 -28.59 11.02
C LEU A 201 -4.87 -28.19 12.37
N ASN A 202 -4.56 -26.90 12.58
CA ASN A 202 -4.07 -26.40 13.85
C ASN A 202 -4.50 -24.94 14.10
N ARG A 203 -5.07 -24.65 15.28
CA ARG A 203 -5.80 -23.41 15.55
C ARG A 203 -4.93 -22.15 15.70
N GLU A 204 -3.60 -22.25 15.60
CA GLU A 204 -2.69 -21.14 15.92
C GLU A 204 -1.47 -21.10 14.99
N SER A 205 -1.64 -20.54 13.79
CA SER A 205 -0.54 -19.92 13.05
C SER A 205 -1.06 -18.59 12.54
N SER A 206 -0.67 -17.51 13.23
CA SER A 206 -1.26 -16.18 13.03
C SER A 206 -0.21 -15.12 12.67
N ASP A 207 1.04 -15.51 12.47
CA ASP A 207 2.04 -14.57 11.99
C ASP A 207 1.94 -14.48 10.47
N ALA A 208 2.04 -13.24 9.95
CA ALA A 208 2.12 -13.02 8.51
C ALA A 208 3.31 -13.83 7.95
N PRO A 209 3.15 -14.50 6.80
CA PRO A 209 4.24 -15.23 6.19
C PRO A 209 5.41 -14.29 5.93
N LYS A 210 6.61 -14.75 6.28
CA LYS A 210 7.85 -14.03 6.02
C LYS A 210 8.27 -14.25 4.57
N ALA A 211 8.53 -13.15 3.87
CA ALA A 211 9.11 -13.14 2.54
C ALA A 211 10.63 -13.08 2.63
N GLU A 212 11.28 -14.10 2.10
CA GLU A 212 12.72 -14.18 2.00
C GLU A 212 13.18 -13.63 0.65
N ASN A 213 14.16 -12.72 0.71
CA ASN A 213 14.88 -12.18 -0.44
C ASN A 213 13.99 -11.73 -1.62
N PRO A 214 13.01 -10.83 -1.41
CA PRO A 214 12.17 -10.34 -2.50
C PRO A 214 13.03 -9.73 -3.62
N VAL A 215 12.79 -10.17 -4.85
CA VAL A 215 13.42 -9.69 -6.08
C VAL A 215 12.37 -8.95 -6.89
N ILE A 216 12.62 -7.67 -7.20
CA ILE A 216 11.74 -6.88 -8.07
C ILE A 216 11.95 -7.38 -9.51
N VAL A 217 10.92 -8.00 -10.08
CA VAL A 217 10.90 -8.53 -11.45
C VAL A 217 10.18 -7.60 -12.43
N GLY A 218 9.42 -6.62 -11.91
CA GLY A 218 8.72 -5.63 -12.72
C GLY A 218 8.18 -4.47 -11.90
N LYS A 219 7.58 -3.47 -12.57
CA LYS A 219 6.92 -2.32 -11.94
C LYS A 219 5.63 -1.98 -12.67
N ASN A 220 4.54 -1.86 -11.93
CA ASN A 220 3.28 -1.30 -12.40
C ASN A 220 3.20 0.16 -11.94
N THR A 221 3.46 1.09 -12.86
CA THR A 221 3.71 2.51 -12.53
C THR A 221 2.51 3.43 -12.68
N ALA A 222 1.40 2.96 -13.25
CA ALA A 222 0.24 3.82 -13.47
C ALA A 222 -0.48 4.07 -12.14
N LYS A 223 -0.44 5.32 -11.69
CA LYS A 223 -1.14 5.80 -10.50
C LYS A 223 -2.38 6.59 -10.92
N ASP A 224 -3.52 6.21 -10.38
CA ASP A 224 -4.79 6.93 -10.59
C ASP A 224 -4.76 8.30 -9.85
N LEU A 225 -5.42 9.33 -10.41
CA LEU A 225 -5.40 10.77 -10.03
C LEU A 225 -4.10 11.56 -10.21
N PHE A 226 -3.10 11.01 -10.89
CA PHE A 226 -2.06 11.86 -11.47
C PHE A 226 -2.66 12.49 -12.72
N VAL A 227 -2.77 13.81 -12.72
CA VAL A 227 -3.25 14.52 -13.91
C VAL A 227 -2.20 14.31 -14.99
N LEU A 228 -2.56 13.57 -16.04
CA LEU A 228 -1.72 13.36 -17.20
C LEU A 228 -1.49 14.73 -17.87
N ALA A 229 -0.23 15.01 -18.24
CA ALA A 229 0.18 16.27 -18.82
C ALA A 229 -0.64 16.64 -20.07
N ALA A 230 -1.70 17.45 -19.90
CA ALA A 230 -2.46 18.17 -20.94
C ALA A 230 -3.66 18.99 -20.39
N GLY A 231 -3.83 19.16 -19.07
CA GLY A 231 -4.99 19.87 -18.52
C GLY A 231 -6.33 19.16 -18.73
N ALA A 232 -6.30 17.87 -19.09
CA ALA A 232 -7.51 17.06 -19.25
C ALA A 232 -8.10 16.75 -17.88
N GLN A 233 -9.40 16.98 -17.74
CA GLN A 233 -10.14 16.69 -16.53
C GLN A 233 -10.32 15.17 -16.37
N GLN A 234 -10.02 14.64 -15.19
CA GLN A 234 -10.16 13.21 -14.87
C GLN A 234 -11.32 12.99 -13.90
N ASN A 235 -12.21 12.07 -14.24
CA ASN A 235 -13.31 11.70 -13.36
C ASN A 235 -12.83 10.69 -12.32
N VAL A 236 -12.88 11.08 -11.05
CA VAL A 236 -12.66 10.18 -9.92
C VAL A 236 -13.83 9.21 -9.83
N SER A 237 -13.53 7.93 -9.66
CA SER A 237 -14.53 6.90 -9.38
C SER A 237 -14.30 6.23 -8.03
N SER A 238 -15.39 5.97 -7.31
CA SER A 238 -15.39 5.27 -6.03
C SER A 238 -16.70 4.52 -5.74
N LEU A 239 -16.59 3.44 -4.97
CA LEU A 239 -17.70 2.82 -4.25
C LEU A 239 -17.45 3.02 -2.76
N THR A 240 -18.43 3.60 -2.07
CA THR A 240 -18.40 3.83 -0.63
C THR A 240 -19.46 2.98 0.04
N PHE A 241 -19.04 2.14 0.99
CA PHE A 241 -19.88 1.22 1.73
C PHE A 241 -19.98 1.67 3.18
N VAL A 242 -21.20 2.00 3.62
CA VAL A 242 -21.51 2.36 4.99
C VAL A 242 -22.06 1.12 5.67
N PHE A 243 -21.23 0.48 6.49
CA PHE A 243 -21.62 -0.78 7.10
C PHE A 243 -22.50 -0.57 8.33
N ARG A 244 -23.39 -1.52 8.57
CA ARG A 244 -24.19 -1.69 9.79
C ARG A 244 -24.40 -3.18 10.04
N SER A 245 -24.77 -3.54 11.26
CA SER A 245 -25.18 -4.90 11.57
C SER A 245 -26.42 -4.88 12.46
N SER A 246 -27.58 -5.06 11.82
CA SER A 246 -28.86 -5.14 12.51
C SER A 246 -28.92 -6.34 13.47
N ALA A 247 -28.24 -7.44 13.12
CA ALA A 247 -28.20 -8.69 13.89
C ALA A 247 -27.62 -8.55 15.31
N CYS A 248 -26.78 -7.54 15.54
CA CYS A 248 -26.17 -7.30 16.86
C CYS A 248 -26.31 -5.85 17.33
N GLY A 249 -27.23 -5.08 16.75
CA GLY A 249 -27.51 -3.70 17.16
C GLY A 249 -26.40 -2.69 16.82
N LEU A 250 -25.46 -3.03 15.94
CA LEU A 250 -24.42 -2.12 15.47
C LEU A 250 -24.95 -1.24 14.34
N ILE A 251 -25.81 -0.30 14.71
CA ILE A 251 -26.53 0.57 13.78
C ILE A 251 -26.10 2.02 14.05
N PRO A 252 -25.01 2.51 13.43
CA PRO A 252 -24.64 3.92 13.57
C PRO A 252 -25.71 4.82 12.94
N ASN A 253 -25.83 6.06 13.43
CA ASN A 253 -26.67 7.09 12.78
C ASN A 253 -26.07 7.57 11.44
N LEU A 254 -24.84 7.17 11.13
CA LEU A 254 -24.12 7.44 9.90
C LEU A 254 -24.64 6.47 8.84
N THR A 255 -25.52 6.97 7.97
CA THR A 255 -26.08 6.24 6.83
C THR A 255 -25.44 6.70 5.53
N ALA A 256 -25.69 5.97 4.44
CA ALA A 256 -25.32 6.39 3.10
C ALA A 256 -25.83 7.80 2.79
N GLU A 257 -27.04 8.14 3.22
CA GLU A 257 -27.62 9.47 3.00
C GLU A 257 -26.84 10.57 3.73
N VAL A 258 -26.46 10.33 4.99
CA VAL A 258 -25.60 11.27 5.73
C VAL A 258 -24.25 11.43 5.04
N VAL A 259 -23.64 10.33 4.57
CA VAL A 259 -22.35 10.38 3.86
C VAL A 259 -22.47 11.13 2.53
N ARG A 260 -23.57 11.01 1.79
CA ARG A 260 -23.80 11.77 0.55
C ARG A 260 -23.78 13.28 0.76
N GLN A 261 -24.25 13.77 1.91
CA GLN A 261 -24.17 15.20 2.24
C GLN A 261 -22.73 15.71 2.35
N TRP A 262 -21.79 14.82 2.68
CA TRP A 262 -20.36 15.12 2.74
C TRP A 262 -19.63 14.83 1.42
N TRP A 263 -20.20 14.01 0.55
CA TRP A 263 -19.60 13.65 -0.74
C TRP A 263 -19.92 14.68 -1.82
N TYR A 264 -21.18 15.07 -1.94
CA TYR A 264 -21.69 15.84 -3.08
C TYR A 264 -22.00 17.28 -2.71
N ASP A 265 -21.80 18.19 -3.65
CA ASP A 265 -22.14 19.59 -3.49
C ASP A 265 -23.67 19.78 -3.52
N ASN A 266 -24.24 20.24 -2.39
CA ASN A 266 -25.67 20.53 -2.25
C ASN A 266 -25.98 22.04 -2.31
N GLY A 267 -25.03 22.84 -2.81
CA GLY A 267 -25.15 24.29 -2.95
C GLY A 267 -24.62 25.08 -1.76
N ASP A 268 -24.40 26.39 -1.95
CA ASP A 268 -23.72 27.26 -0.96
C ASP A 268 -24.52 27.48 0.34
N ASN A 269 -25.83 27.27 0.29
CA ASN A 269 -26.73 27.40 1.44
C ASN A 269 -26.88 26.07 2.22
N ALA A 270 -26.27 24.98 1.75
CA ALA A 270 -26.32 23.71 2.47
C ALA A 270 -25.59 23.82 3.82
N ARG A 271 -26.03 22.99 4.78
CA ARG A 271 -25.34 22.88 6.08
C ARG A 271 -23.87 22.47 5.91
N ILE A 272 -23.62 21.58 4.95
CA ILE A 272 -22.30 21.03 4.64
C ILE A 272 -21.89 21.56 3.27
N THR A 273 -20.84 22.37 3.25
CA THR A 273 -20.22 22.90 2.03
C THR A 273 -18.77 22.45 1.89
N ALA A 274 -18.15 21.88 2.92
CA ALA A 274 -16.85 21.22 2.81
C ALA A 274 -16.96 19.80 2.24
N THR A 275 -17.50 19.66 1.03
CA THR A 275 -17.81 18.36 0.41
C THR A 275 -16.62 17.78 -0.36
N MET A 276 -16.59 16.47 -0.60
CA MET A 276 -15.56 15.84 -1.42
C MET A 276 -15.55 16.36 -2.87
N GLU A 277 -16.73 16.67 -3.41
CA GLU A 277 -16.88 17.32 -4.71
C GLU A 277 -16.20 18.70 -4.75
N ARG A 278 -16.48 19.56 -3.77
CA ARG A 278 -15.83 20.87 -3.68
C ARG A 278 -14.35 20.78 -3.37
N TYR A 279 -13.92 19.79 -2.57
CA TYR A 279 -12.50 19.53 -2.31
C TYR A 279 -11.76 19.23 -3.60
N HIS A 280 -12.23 18.26 -4.40
CA HIS A 280 -11.58 17.91 -5.66
C HIS A 280 -11.60 19.10 -6.62
N LYS A 281 -12.76 19.75 -6.80
CA LYS A 281 -12.87 20.92 -7.66
C LYS A 281 -11.90 22.04 -7.27
N THR A 282 -11.79 22.36 -5.98
CA THR A 282 -10.98 23.49 -5.49
C THR A 282 -9.50 23.13 -5.44
N CYS A 283 -9.15 22.05 -4.73
CA CYS A 283 -7.75 21.70 -4.44
C CYS A 283 -7.01 21.09 -5.63
N THR A 284 -7.73 20.72 -6.69
CA THR A 284 -7.15 20.20 -7.93
C THR A 284 -7.34 21.18 -9.09
N TYR A 285 -7.86 22.38 -8.85
CA TYR A 285 -8.13 23.40 -9.87
C TYR A 285 -8.99 22.85 -11.02
N ASP A 286 -10.05 22.13 -10.64
CA ASP A 286 -11.00 21.45 -11.52
C ASP A 286 -10.38 20.34 -12.41
N GLN A 287 -9.13 19.94 -12.16
CA GLN A 287 -8.49 18.85 -12.91
C GLN A 287 -9.08 17.48 -12.56
N LEU A 288 -9.61 17.31 -11.34
CA LEU A 288 -10.33 16.11 -10.94
C LEU A 288 -11.80 16.43 -10.66
N THR A 289 -12.71 15.62 -11.18
CA THR A 289 -14.13 15.70 -10.82
C THR A 289 -14.54 14.56 -9.91
N PHE A 290 -15.42 14.87 -8.96
CA PHE A 290 -16.00 13.90 -8.07
C PHE A 290 -17.51 14.02 -8.14
N ARG A 291 -18.11 13.24 -9.05
CA ARG A 291 -19.54 13.35 -9.38
C ARG A 291 -20.34 12.15 -8.86
N PRO A 292 -21.64 12.32 -8.53
CA PRO A 292 -22.49 11.24 -8.03
C PRO A 292 -22.56 10.01 -8.94
N GLU A 293 -22.51 10.18 -10.26
CA GLU A 293 -22.66 9.08 -11.23
C GLU A 293 -21.47 8.10 -11.23
N LYS A 294 -20.32 8.53 -10.67
CA LYS A 294 -19.09 7.73 -10.59
C LYS A 294 -18.60 7.51 -9.17
N ASN A 295 -19.23 8.12 -8.16
CA ASN A 295 -18.84 8.00 -6.76
C ASN A 295 -20.04 7.57 -5.94
N LEU A 296 -20.34 6.26 -5.92
CA LEU A 296 -21.58 5.74 -5.35
C LEU A 296 -21.43 5.48 -3.86
N VAL A 297 -22.47 5.78 -3.09
CA VAL A 297 -22.53 5.56 -1.63
C VAL A 297 -23.73 4.68 -1.29
N MET A 298 -23.52 3.61 -0.52
CA MET A 298 -24.56 2.64 -0.18
C MET A 298 -24.45 2.11 1.25
N ASP A 299 -25.61 1.80 1.84
CA ASP A 299 -25.69 1.14 3.14
C ASP A 299 -25.55 -0.38 2.95
N VAL A 300 -24.75 -1.02 3.80
CA VAL A 300 -24.52 -2.46 3.77
C VAL A 300 -24.84 -3.03 5.14
N ASP A 301 -25.92 -3.81 5.23
CA ASP A 301 -26.22 -4.60 6.43
C ASP A 301 -25.54 -5.96 6.33
N ILE A 302 -24.67 -6.27 7.31
CA ILE A 302 -23.84 -7.48 7.34
C ILE A 302 -24.04 -8.24 8.66
N PRO A 303 -23.84 -9.58 8.67
CA PRO A 303 -23.77 -10.32 9.91
C PRO A 303 -22.69 -9.77 10.83
N CYS A 304 -22.89 -9.93 12.13
CA CYS A 304 -21.97 -9.41 13.14
C CYS A 304 -20.75 -10.30 13.35
N VAL A 305 -20.95 -11.59 13.11
CA VAL A 305 -19.94 -12.63 13.23
C VAL A 305 -20.09 -13.55 12.03
N GLY A 306 -18.98 -14.08 11.54
CA GLY A 306 -18.99 -15.01 10.43
C GLY A 306 -17.60 -15.38 9.99
N ASN A 307 -17.51 -16.05 8.84
CA ASN A 307 -16.26 -16.41 8.21
C ASN A 307 -16.23 -15.86 6.79
N THR A 308 -15.07 -15.37 6.35
CA THR A 308 -14.78 -14.97 4.97
C THR A 308 -13.56 -15.76 4.46
N SER A 309 -13.14 -15.50 3.23
CA SER A 309 -11.88 -16.06 2.70
C SER A 309 -10.63 -15.64 3.51
N TYR A 310 -10.75 -14.56 4.28
CA TYR A 310 -9.72 -14.04 5.18
C TYR A 310 -9.77 -14.63 6.61
N GLY A 311 -10.74 -15.50 6.89
CA GLY A 311 -10.92 -16.16 8.19
C GLY A 311 -12.14 -15.67 8.98
N PRO A 312 -12.24 -16.05 10.27
CA PRO A 312 -13.35 -15.63 11.11
C PRO A 312 -13.26 -14.13 11.42
N TYR A 313 -14.41 -13.45 11.45
CA TYR A 313 -14.53 -12.05 11.86
C TYR A 313 -15.58 -11.91 12.98
N ASP A 314 -15.34 -11.00 13.93
CA ASP A 314 -16.30 -10.59 14.96
C ASP A 314 -16.26 -9.07 15.11
N LEU A 315 -17.27 -8.44 14.54
CA LEU A 315 -17.44 -7.00 14.49
C LEU A 315 -17.65 -6.35 15.87
N ARG A 316 -17.95 -7.14 16.91
CA ARG A 316 -18.11 -6.64 18.29
C ARG A 316 -16.78 -6.52 19.02
N LEU A 317 -15.84 -7.38 18.67
CA LEU A 317 -14.58 -7.56 19.36
C LEU A 317 -13.40 -7.01 18.57
N GLY A 318 -13.48 -7.03 17.23
CA GLY A 318 -12.40 -6.63 16.30
C GLY A 318 -11.11 -7.40 16.47
N ARG A 319 -11.23 -8.65 16.92
CA ARG A 319 -10.10 -9.54 17.23
C ARG A 319 -10.49 -11.00 17.07
N ALA A 320 -11.29 -11.35 16.06
CA ALA A 320 -11.69 -12.74 15.86
C ALA A 320 -10.53 -13.68 15.53
N ASN A 321 -9.41 -13.15 15.04
CA ASN A 321 -8.17 -13.91 14.89
C ASN A 321 -7.35 -14.04 16.20
N GLY A 322 -7.85 -13.50 17.32
CA GLY A 322 -7.19 -13.53 18.62
C GLY A 322 -6.07 -12.50 18.82
N LYS A 323 -5.70 -11.72 17.79
CA LYS A 323 -4.57 -10.77 17.84
C LYS A 323 -4.95 -9.34 17.50
N ASN A 324 -5.56 -9.10 16.33
CA ASN A 324 -5.80 -7.78 15.76
C ASN A 324 -7.10 -7.75 14.93
N ASP A 325 -7.41 -6.60 14.33
CA ASP A 325 -8.64 -6.34 13.58
C ASP A 325 -8.54 -6.63 12.07
N GLU A 326 -7.53 -7.39 11.63
CA GLU A 326 -7.29 -7.61 10.20
C GLU A 326 -8.37 -8.42 9.53
N ASN A 327 -8.86 -9.47 10.20
CA ASN A 327 -9.91 -10.30 9.64
C ASN A 327 -11.20 -9.48 9.46
N GLU A 328 -11.57 -8.66 10.45
CA GLU A 328 -12.71 -7.76 10.35
C GLU A 328 -12.53 -6.76 9.22
N LYS A 329 -11.34 -6.13 9.12
CA LYS A 329 -11.02 -5.17 8.07
C LYS A 329 -11.20 -5.76 6.67
N TYR A 330 -10.59 -6.91 6.39
CA TYR A 330 -10.66 -7.54 5.07
C TYR A 330 -12.01 -8.22 4.82
N ALA A 331 -12.68 -8.71 5.86
CA ALA A 331 -14.05 -9.21 5.76
C ALA A 331 -15.01 -8.15 5.22
N LEU A 332 -14.87 -6.87 5.61
CA LEU A 332 -15.71 -5.80 5.06
C LEU A 332 -15.61 -5.71 3.54
N THR A 333 -14.42 -5.90 2.96
CA THR A 333 -14.23 -5.88 1.51
C THR A 333 -15.01 -7.01 0.83
N GLU A 334 -14.86 -8.24 1.32
CA GLU A 334 -15.57 -9.39 0.78
C GLU A 334 -17.09 -9.27 0.98
N LEU A 335 -17.53 -8.80 2.14
CA LEU A 335 -18.95 -8.61 2.45
C LEU A 335 -19.59 -7.51 1.60
N ALA A 336 -18.88 -6.42 1.29
CA ALA A 336 -19.35 -5.41 0.33
C ALA A 336 -19.50 -5.99 -1.08
N TRP A 337 -18.52 -6.80 -1.50
CA TRP A 337 -18.55 -7.48 -2.79
C TRP A 337 -19.73 -8.46 -2.88
N MET A 338 -19.92 -9.32 -1.87
CA MET A 338 -21.06 -10.24 -1.77
C MET A 338 -22.41 -9.50 -1.72
N HIS A 339 -22.45 -8.38 -1.01
CA HIS A 339 -23.66 -7.55 -0.95
C HIS A 339 -24.04 -7.09 -2.36
N LEU A 340 -23.11 -6.49 -3.10
CA LEU A 340 -23.36 -6.04 -4.46
C LEU A 340 -23.74 -7.18 -5.40
N GLN A 341 -23.08 -8.32 -5.29
CA GLN A 341 -23.42 -9.50 -6.09
C GLN A 341 -24.90 -9.87 -5.93
N ARG A 342 -25.42 -9.77 -4.70
CA ARG A 342 -26.81 -10.12 -4.36
C ARG A 342 -27.80 -9.00 -4.69
N THR A 343 -27.45 -7.74 -4.43
CA THR A 343 -28.41 -6.62 -4.46
C THR A 343 -28.34 -5.79 -5.74
N ASN A 344 -27.19 -5.75 -6.40
CA ASN A 344 -26.99 -4.98 -7.63
C ASN A 344 -25.98 -5.67 -8.58
N PRO A 345 -26.38 -6.75 -9.29
CA PRO A 345 -25.51 -7.51 -10.17
C PRO A 345 -24.86 -6.70 -11.31
N SER A 346 -25.52 -5.64 -11.77
CA SER A 346 -25.00 -4.75 -12.81
C SER A 346 -23.86 -3.87 -12.30
N LEU A 347 -23.97 -3.34 -11.08
CA LEU A 347 -22.88 -2.61 -10.45
C LEU A 347 -21.74 -3.54 -10.04
N TYR A 348 -22.08 -4.73 -9.56
CA TYR A 348 -21.13 -5.78 -9.24
C TYR A 348 -20.23 -6.14 -10.45
N SER A 349 -20.80 -6.30 -11.65
CA SER A 349 -19.99 -6.59 -12.85
C SER A 349 -19.06 -5.43 -13.24
N GLN A 350 -19.32 -4.22 -12.73
CA GLN A 350 -18.51 -3.03 -12.91
C GLN A 350 -17.56 -2.78 -11.74
N TRP A 351 -17.46 -3.67 -10.74
CA TRP A 351 -16.63 -3.48 -9.54
C TRP A 351 -15.23 -2.96 -9.86
N SER A 352 -14.53 -3.60 -10.81
CA SER A 352 -13.16 -3.26 -11.21
C SER A 352 -13.03 -1.91 -11.92
N THR A 353 -14.13 -1.34 -12.43
CA THR A 353 -14.13 -0.02 -13.08
C THR A 353 -14.11 1.13 -12.09
N PHE A 354 -14.57 0.90 -10.86
CA PHE A 354 -14.49 1.88 -9.77
C PHE A 354 -13.16 1.69 -9.05
N ARG A 355 -12.22 2.61 -9.18
CA ARG A 355 -10.88 2.37 -8.62
C ARG A 355 -10.83 2.36 -7.11
N ARG A 356 -11.61 3.22 -6.45
CA ARG A 356 -11.61 3.36 -4.99
C ARG A 356 -12.74 2.60 -4.35
N LYS A 357 -12.41 1.85 -3.32
CA LYS A 357 -13.36 1.13 -2.46
C LYS A 357 -13.18 1.65 -1.04
N ILE A 358 -14.15 2.43 -0.59
CA ILE A 358 -14.12 3.15 0.68
C ILE A 358 -15.05 2.41 1.65
N MET A 359 -14.48 1.89 2.74
CA MET A 359 -15.19 1.12 3.75
C MET A 359 -15.36 1.97 5.00
N ILE A 360 -16.59 2.34 5.34
CA ILE A 360 -16.88 3.14 6.55
C ILE A 360 -17.24 2.19 7.69
N PHE A 361 -16.40 2.14 8.72
CA PHE A 361 -16.49 1.17 9.82
C PHE A 361 -17.65 1.51 10.77
N PRO A 362 -18.44 0.53 11.20
CA PRO A 362 -19.51 0.74 12.17
C PRO A 362 -19.10 0.56 13.63
N PHE A 363 -17.82 0.33 13.97
CA PHE A 363 -17.48 -0.22 15.30
C PHE A 363 -17.10 0.81 16.36
N ASN A 364 -16.35 1.85 16.02
CA ASN A 364 -15.79 2.67 17.10
C ASN A 364 -16.79 3.61 17.78
N TRP A 365 -17.99 3.80 17.25
CA TRP A 365 -18.94 4.71 17.89
C TRP A 365 -19.46 4.19 19.24
N TYR A 366 -19.65 2.87 19.39
CA TYR A 366 -20.18 2.26 20.62
C TYR A 366 -19.07 1.73 21.55
N LYS A 367 -17.95 1.24 21.00
CA LYS A 367 -16.79 0.73 21.75
C LYS A 367 -15.53 0.94 20.91
N PRO A 368 -14.38 1.36 21.49
CA PRO A 368 -13.13 1.45 20.73
C PRO A 368 -12.65 0.03 20.40
N VAL A 369 -12.93 -0.42 19.18
CA VAL A 369 -12.57 -1.76 18.68
C VAL A 369 -11.24 -1.69 17.93
N VAL A 370 -11.03 -0.65 17.13
CA VAL A 370 -9.79 -0.41 16.38
C VAL A 370 -9.11 0.88 16.86
N THR A 371 -7.78 0.98 16.74
CA THR A 371 -6.99 2.13 17.22
C THR A 371 -6.72 3.19 16.17
N TRP A 372 -6.94 2.86 14.90
CA TRP A 372 -6.74 3.76 13.77
C TRP A 372 -8.02 4.50 13.40
N THR A 373 -7.91 5.72 12.88
CA THR A 373 -9.05 6.50 12.33
C THR A 373 -9.18 6.38 10.83
N GLY A 374 -8.08 6.04 10.16
CA GLY A 374 -8.14 5.64 8.77
C GLY A 374 -6.93 4.81 8.38
N LEU A 375 -7.14 3.93 7.42
CA LEU A 375 -6.13 3.08 6.83
C LEU A 375 -6.34 3.09 5.32
N ALA A 376 -5.27 3.22 4.56
CA ALA A 376 -5.37 3.26 3.11
C ALA A 376 -4.22 2.54 2.42
N ALA A 377 -4.53 1.95 1.28
CA ALA A 377 -3.53 1.54 0.30
C ALA A 377 -2.68 2.76 -0.09
N LEU A 378 -1.36 2.69 0.07
CA LEU A 378 -0.41 3.73 -0.28
C LEU A 378 -0.02 3.62 -1.76
N GLY A 379 -0.66 4.39 -2.61
CA GLY A 379 -0.57 4.26 -4.05
C GLY A 379 -1.48 3.15 -4.54
N CYS A 380 -1.93 3.29 -5.78
CA CYS A 380 -2.68 2.27 -6.48
C CYS A 380 -2.05 2.06 -7.84
N THR A 381 -2.21 0.85 -8.35
CA THR A 381 -1.68 0.45 -9.63
C THR A 381 -2.81 0.42 -10.66
N GLU A 382 -2.47 0.35 -11.94
CA GLU A 382 -3.47 0.33 -13.01
C GLU A 382 -4.39 -0.90 -12.99
N LYS A 383 -4.13 -1.91 -12.16
CA LYS A 383 -4.94 -3.14 -12.12
C LYS A 383 -5.32 -3.56 -10.72
N SER A 384 -5.06 -2.71 -9.72
CA SER A 384 -5.45 -2.98 -8.33
C SER A 384 -6.58 -2.07 -7.87
N ASP A 385 -7.42 -2.61 -6.99
CA ASP A 385 -8.39 -1.82 -6.24
C ASP A 385 -7.65 -0.96 -5.18
N CYS A 386 -8.11 0.27 -5.01
CA CYS A 386 -7.67 1.16 -3.94
C CYS A 386 -8.58 1.03 -2.73
N TYR A 387 -8.10 0.39 -1.67
CA TYR A 387 -8.87 0.30 -0.43
C TYR A 387 -8.56 1.48 0.49
N SER A 388 -9.61 2.03 1.08
CA SER A 388 -9.57 2.97 2.20
C SER A 388 -10.58 2.53 3.24
N TRP A 389 -10.12 2.30 4.46
CA TRP A 389 -10.96 1.97 5.61
C TRP A 389 -11.02 3.23 6.49
N ILE A 390 -12.22 3.79 6.64
CA ILE A 390 -12.48 5.03 7.36
C ILE A 390 -13.24 4.70 8.62
N ASN A 391 -12.78 5.26 9.72
CA ASN A 391 -13.38 5.07 11.02
C ASN A 391 -13.70 6.44 11.62
N SER A 392 -14.99 6.73 11.81
CA SER A 392 -15.50 8.05 12.21
C SER A 392 -15.04 8.52 13.60
N GLY A 393 -14.30 7.69 14.33
CA GLY A 393 -13.75 7.98 15.65
C GLY A 393 -14.68 7.55 16.78
N PHE A 394 -14.15 7.54 18.01
CA PHE A 394 -14.92 7.12 19.18
C PHE A 394 -16.07 8.09 19.47
N LYS A 395 -17.27 7.56 19.71
CA LYS A 395 -18.54 8.31 19.96
C LYS A 395 -19.06 9.19 18.83
N ASN A 396 -18.40 9.23 17.67
CA ASN A 396 -18.95 9.91 16.51
C ASN A 396 -19.72 8.92 15.63
N ASN A 397 -21.04 8.98 15.71
CA ASN A 397 -21.93 8.14 14.90
C ASN A 397 -22.78 8.93 13.91
N SER A 398 -22.61 10.24 13.76
CA SER A 398 -23.55 11.10 13.02
C SER A 398 -22.90 11.96 11.94
N PHE A 399 -21.57 11.95 11.84
CA PHE A 399 -20.87 12.61 10.74
C PHE A 399 -19.58 11.87 10.37
N ILE A 400 -19.10 12.13 9.16
CA ILE A 400 -17.80 11.66 8.69
C ILE A 400 -16.82 12.83 8.68
N ASP A 401 -15.63 12.61 9.23
CA ASP A 401 -14.56 13.59 9.15
C ASP A 401 -13.94 13.54 7.75
N ASN A 402 -14.35 14.47 6.89
CA ASN A 402 -13.83 14.57 5.53
C ASN A 402 -12.30 14.75 5.49
N THR A 403 -11.67 15.29 6.55
CA THR A 403 -10.21 15.43 6.58
C THR A 403 -9.52 14.07 6.64
N ILE A 404 -10.09 13.12 7.38
CA ILE A 404 -9.61 11.73 7.43
C ILE A 404 -9.81 11.07 6.06
N VAL A 405 -10.97 11.27 5.43
CA VAL A 405 -11.25 10.73 4.10
C VAL A 405 -10.22 11.23 3.09
N ILE A 406 -10.06 12.56 3.00
CA ILE A 406 -9.13 13.21 2.06
C ILE A 406 -7.71 12.66 2.24
N ARG A 407 -7.25 12.53 3.49
CA ARG A 407 -5.93 11.97 3.80
C ARG A 407 -5.78 10.55 3.25
N ASN A 408 -6.76 9.68 3.52
CA ASN A 408 -6.71 8.28 3.10
C ASN A 408 -6.81 8.13 1.57
N LEU A 409 -7.62 8.96 0.91
CA LEU A 409 -7.65 9.01 -0.55
C LEU A 409 -6.35 9.59 -1.14
N GLY A 410 -5.71 10.54 -0.45
CA GLY A 410 -4.38 11.02 -0.80
C GLY A 410 -3.33 9.90 -0.70
N HIS A 411 -3.41 9.05 0.33
CA HIS A 411 -2.58 7.85 0.39
C HIS A 411 -2.85 6.91 -0.79
N ASN A 412 -4.09 6.72 -1.26
CA ASN A 412 -4.38 5.91 -2.46
C ASN A 412 -3.65 6.38 -3.72
N ILE A 413 -3.16 7.62 -3.78
CA ILE A 413 -2.36 8.11 -4.92
C ILE A 413 -0.88 8.26 -4.56
N GLY A 414 -0.48 7.72 -3.42
CA GLY A 414 0.90 7.68 -2.95
C GLY A 414 1.37 8.99 -2.34
N LEU A 415 0.47 9.85 -1.87
CA LEU A 415 0.83 10.97 -1.01
C LEU A 415 1.25 10.45 0.37
N MET A 416 2.24 11.12 0.94
CA MET A 416 2.84 10.71 2.21
C MET A 416 2.28 11.53 3.36
N PRO A 417 2.41 11.07 4.61
CA PRO A 417 2.10 11.91 5.78
C PRO A 417 2.86 13.24 5.75
N SER A 418 2.16 14.35 5.99
CA SER A 418 2.78 15.68 6.14
C SER A 418 2.99 15.97 7.63
N GLY A 419 4.25 16.24 8.00
CA GLY A 419 4.64 16.50 9.39
C GLY A 419 4.99 17.95 9.64
N MET A 420 4.81 18.40 10.87
CA MET A 420 5.28 19.71 11.32
C MET A 420 6.62 19.54 12.05
N ARG A 421 7.56 20.47 11.84
CA ARG A 421 8.74 20.59 12.70
C ARG A 421 8.35 21.38 13.94
N SER A 422 8.32 20.72 15.09
CA SER A 422 8.04 21.35 16.38
C SER A 422 9.34 21.48 17.16
N CYS A 423 9.64 22.69 17.64
CA CYS A 423 10.78 22.96 18.50
C CYS A 423 10.30 23.26 19.91
N TYR A 424 10.86 22.57 20.89
CA TYR A 424 10.55 22.76 22.30
C TYR A 424 11.85 22.86 23.09
N THR A 425 11.81 23.66 24.16
CA THR A 425 12.93 23.81 25.09
C THR A 425 12.73 22.83 26.23
N LEU A 426 13.74 22.01 26.48
CA LEU A 426 13.81 21.11 27.62
C LEU A 426 14.17 21.87 28.90
N ASP A 427 14.00 21.24 30.06
CA ASP A 427 14.27 21.85 31.38
C ASP A 427 15.75 22.29 31.56
N ASP A 428 16.65 21.78 30.72
CA ASP A 428 18.08 22.12 30.67
C ASP A 428 18.42 23.24 29.66
N ASN A 429 17.42 23.99 29.17
CA ASN A 429 17.54 25.01 28.12
C ASN A 429 18.02 24.49 26.75
N ILE A 430 18.01 23.18 26.51
CA ILE A 430 18.31 22.63 25.19
C ILE A 430 17.06 22.74 24.31
N THR A 431 17.18 23.50 23.21
CA THR A 431 16.12 23.53 22.18
C THR A 431 16.24 22.31 21.29
N ARG A 432 15.24 21.44 21.35
CA ARG A 432 15.15 20.26 20.49
C ARG A 432 14.05 20.48 19.46
N CYS A 433 14.36 20.24 18.20
CA CYS A 433 13.39 20.26 17.12
C CYS A 433 13.19 18.86 16.57
N ASP A 434 11.96 18.34 16.67
CA ASP A 434 11.57 17.07 16.08
C ASP A 434 10.55 17.29 14.96
N THR A 435 10.61 16.45 13.93
CA THR A 435 9.52 16.33 12.95
C THR A 435 8.47 15.39 13.53
N MET A 436 7.26 15.90 13.72
CA MET A 436 6.11 15.12 14.13
C MET A 436 5.31 14.74 12.88
N PRO A 437 5.24 13.44 12.51
CA PRO A 437 4.46 13.01 11.36
C PRO A 437 2.97 13.24 11.60
N TYR A 438 2.21 13.49 10.54
CA TYR A 438 0.77 13.77 10.58
C TYR A 438 0.34 15.01 11.36
N THR A 439 1.24 15.92 11.74
CA THR A 439 0.85 17.06 12.57
C THR A 439 0.86 18.39 11.84
N ASP A 440 1.06 18.41 10.51
CA ASP A 440 0.94 19.66 9.75
C ASP A 440 -0.54 20.13 9.77
N PRO A 441 -0.89 21.25 10.43
CA PRO A 441 -2.27 21.71 10.52
C PRO A 441 -2.76 22.38 9.22
N THR A 442 -1.85 22.58 8.27
CA THR A 442 -2.10 23.31 7.01
C THR A 442 -2.24 22.37 5.81
N ASP A 443 -2.20 21.05 6.02
CA ASP A 443 -2.19 20.04 4.95
C ASP A 443 -3.20 18.93 5.24
N GLY A 444 -3.99 18.53 4.23
CA GLY A 444 -4.87 17.36 4.29
C GLY A 444 -4.14 16.04 4.62
N MET A 445 -2.88 15.91 4.20
CA MET A 445 -1.99 14.80 4.56
C MET A 445 -1.38 14.92 5.97
N GLY A 446 -1.59 16.04 6.66
CA GLY A 446 -1.21 16.27 8.05
C GLY A 446 -2.38 16.06 9.00
N ARG A 447 -2.61 16.96 9.95
CA ARG A 447 -3.79 16.99 10.83
C ARG A 447 -4.45 18.35 10.66
N PRO A 448 -5.16 18.56 9.54
CA PRO A 448 -5.73 19.86 9.26
C PRO A 448 -6.66 20.28 10.40
N VAL A 449 -6.59 21.56 10.77
CA VAL A 449 -7.46 22.14 11.80
C VAL A 449 -8.37 23.16 11.09
N PRO A 450 -9.41 22.69 10.37
CA PRO A 450 -10.33 23.61 9.70
C PRO A 450 -11.00 24.51 10.73
N MET A 451 -11.16 25.79 10.39
CA MET A 451 -11.90 26.75 11.26
C MET A 451 -13.34 26.29 11.49
N ASP A 452 -13.94 25.68 10.46
CA ASP A 452 -15.26 25.06 10.51
C ASP A 452 -15.23 23.77 9.68
N ILE A 453 -15.42 22.61 10.33
CA ILE A 453 -15.41 21.29 9.69
C ILE A 453 -16.52 21.15 8.62
N TRP A 454 -17.59 21.93 8.72
CA TRP A 454 -18.73 21.85 7.80
C TRP A 454 -18.54 22.70 6.56
N ARG A 455 -17.67 23.71 6.62
CA ARG A 455 -17.56 24.76 5.59
C ARG A 455 -16.17 24.97 5.02
N THR A 456 -15.13 24.57 5.73
CA THR A 456 -13.74 24.85 5.36
C THR A 456 -13.08 23.63 4.73
N ILE A 457 -12.46 23.86 3.57
CA ILE A 457 -11.67 22.88 2.84
C ILE A 457 -10.19 23.21 3.05
N VAL A 458 -9.39 22.22 3.45
CA VAL A 458 -7.93 22.36 3.58
C VAL A 458 -7.26 21.57 2.47
N CYS A 459 -6.65 22.27 1.52
CA CYS A 459 -5.93 21.63 0.43
C CYS A 459 -4.57 21.08 0.87
N ASN A 460 -4.08 20.07 0.13
CA ASN A 460 -2.75 19.51 0.36
C ASN A 460 -1.65 20.55 0.16
N ASN A 461 -0.52 20.39 0.87
CA ASN A 461 0.61 21.31 0.70
C ASN A 461 1.20 21.31 -0.72
N ALA A 462 2.02 22.30 -1.03
CA ALA A 462 2.69 22.41 -2.32
C ALA A 462 3.48 21.15 -2.72
N PRO A 463 4.33 20.54 -1.86
CA PRO A 463 5.00 19.27 -2.17
C PRO A 463 4.04 18.14 -2.58
N GLN A 464 2.95 17.94 -1.84
CA GLN A 464 1.97 16.87 -2.11
C GLN A 464 1.16 17.17 -3.37
N SER A 465 0.71 18.42 -3.55
CA SER A 465 -0.03 18.87 -4.73
C SER A 465 0.84 18.82 -5.99
N TYR A 466 2.11 19.18 -5.91
CA TYR A 466 3.09 19.01 -6.98
C TYR A 466 3.31 17.54 -7.31
N LYS A 467 3.49 16.69 -6.28
CA LYS A 467 3.63 15.25 -6.46
C LYS A 467 2.41 14.64 -7.14
N ALA A 468 1.20 15.09 -6.81
CA ALA A 468 -0.03 14.62 -7.44
C ALA A 468 -0.25 15.17 -8.86
N GLY A 469 0.58 16.13 -9.31
CA GLY A 469 0.40 16.83 -10.58
C GLY A 469 -0.75 17.85 -10.56
N TRP A 470 -1.28 18.21 -9.39
CA TRP A 470 -2.40 19.15 -9.27
C TRP A 470 -1.93 20.60 -9.32
N ALA A 471 -0.72 20.87 -8.83
CA ALA A 471 -0.15 22.20 -8.81
C ALA A 471 1.28 22.18 -9.36
N GLU A 472 1.67 23.29 -9.97
CA GLU A 472 2.97 23.46 -10.61
C GLU A 472 3.65 24.73 -10.09
N PRO A 473 4.98 24.84 -10.23
CA PRO A 473 5.66 26.09 -9.96
C PRO A 473 5.13 27.21 -10.85
N MET A 474 5.03 28.42 -10.30
CA MET A 474 4.73 29.62 -11.07
C MET A 474 5.81 29.87 -12.15
N PRO A 475 5.54 30.68 -13.19
CA PRO A 475 6.58 31.08 -14.14
C PRO A 475 7.81 31.64 -13.43
N GLY A 476 8.99 31.08 -13.74
CA GLY A 476 10.25 31.43 -13.06
C GLY A 476 10.43 30.85 -11.65
N GLY A 477 9.42 30.20 -11.09
CA GLY A 477 9.42 29.59 -9.76
C GLY A 477 10.02 28.18 -9.69
N HIS A 478 10.42 27.59 -10.82
CA HIS A 478 11.19 26.33 -10.83
C HIS A 478 12.68 26.64 -10.90
N ILE A 479 13.40 26.47 -9.79
CA ILE A 479 14.76 26.98 -9.60
C ILE A 479 15.67 25.82 -9.20
N ARG A 480 16.85 25.70 -9.81
CA ARG A 480 17.90 24.85 -9.25
C ARG A 480 18.77 25.72 -8.35
N VAL A 481 19.21 25.19 -7.21
CA VAL A 481 20.05 25.94 -6.27
C VAL A 481 21.34 26.46 -6.94
N ILE A 482 21.86 25.75 -7.94
CA ILE A 482 23.03 26.17 -8.74
C ILE A 482 22.78 27.40 -9.60
N ASP A 483 21.51 27.71 -9.92
CA ASP A 483 21.13 28.88 -10.71
C ASP A 483 21.01 30.13 -9.82
N MET A 484 21.16 29.99 -8.49
CA MET A 484 21.10 31.09 -7.53
C MET A 484 22.51 31.65 -7.29
N LEU A 485 22.74 32.90 -7.70
CA LEU A 485 24.00 33.59 -7.45
C LEU A 485 24.05 34.06 -5.98
N PRO A 486 25.14 33.79 -5.24
CA PRO A 486 25.32 34.30 -3.88
C PRO A 486 25.17 35.83 -3.83
N GLY A 487 24.39 36.33 -2.87
CA GLY A 487 24.17 37.76 -2.68
C GLY A 487 23.23 38.44 -3.68
N ALA A 488 22.71 37.74 -4.70
CA ALA A 488 21.75 38.28 -5.65
C ALA A 488 20.31 37.87 -5.27
N PRO A 489 19.51 38.76 -4.66
CA PRO A 489 18.14 38.43 -4.28
C PRO A 489 17.26 38.18 -5.51
N ARG A 490 16.32 37.24 -5.39
CA ARG A 490 15.23 37.05 -6.35
C ARG A 490 13.91 37.31 -5.66
N THR A 491 13.07 38.14 -6.27
CA THR A 491 11.76 38.52 -5.74
C THR A 491 10.66 37.81 -6.52
N PHE A 492 9.68 37.26 -5.82
CA PHE A 492 8.53 36.58 -6.38
C PHE A 492 7.24 37.08 -5.73
N MET A 493 6.15 37.13 -6.50
CA MET A 493 4.80 37.31 -5.99
C MET A 493 4.05 35.98 -6.15
N ILE A 494 3.85 35.28 -5.04
CA ILE A 494 3.23 33.96 -5.04
C ILE A 494 1.72 34.12 -4.87
N PRO A 495 0.89 33.68 -5.82
CA PRO A 495 -0.56 33.72 -5.64
C PRO A 495 -1.00 32.71 -4.57
N PRO A 496 -2.14 32.93 -3.90
CA PRO A 496 -2.66 31.97 -2.93
C PRO A 496 -2.98 30.64 -3.62
N MET A 497 -2.80 29.54 -2.89
CA MET A 497 -3.07 28.19 -3.39
C MET A 497 -4.53 27.98 -3.79
N SER A 498 -5.46 28.79 -3.33
CA SER A 498 -6.86 28.73 -3.75
C SER A 498 -7.15 29.34 -5.13
N ALA A 499 -6.23 30.13 -5.70
CA ALA A 499 -6.52 30.95 -6.88
C ALA A 499 -6.07 30.33 -8.22
N THR A 500 -4.97 29.58 -8.26
CA THR A 500 -4.39 29.05 -9.51
C THR A 500 -3.53 27.83 -9.24
N SER A 501 -3.43 26.90 -10.20
CA SER A 501 -2.54 25.74 -10.09
C SER A 501 -1.05 26.11 -10.12
N LYS A 502 -0.72 27.32 -10.57
CA LYS A 502 0.65 27.85 -10.65
C LYS A 502 0.99 28.74 -9.44
N ASN A 503 1.09 28.13 -8.26
CA ASN A 503 1.04 28.84 -6.96
C ASN A 503 2.20 28.56 -6.00
N MET A 504 3.30 28.01 -6.52
CA MET A 504 4.45 27.70 -5.68
C MET A 504 5.77 28.07 -6.33
N ILE A 505 6.80 28.17 -5.51
CA ILE A 505 8.20 28.12 -5.92
C ILE A 505 8.73 26.75 -5.51
N ARG A 506 9.48 26.11 -6.39
CA ARG A 506 10.18 24.85 -6.16
C ARG A 506 11.67 25.07 -6.37
N ILE A 507 12.45 24.95 -5.29
CA ILE A 507 13.91 25.12 -5.29
C ILE A 507 14.54 23.74 -5.15
N ILE A 508 15.14 23.21 -6.21
CA ILE A 508 15.84 21.92 -6.20
C ILE A 508 17.18 22.11 -5.48
N ILE A 509 17.38 21.38 -4.38
CA ILE A 509 18.56 21.47 -3.53
C ILE A 509 19.49 20.27 -3.66
N ASP A 510 19.08 19.21 -4.37
CA ASP A 510 19.87 18.00 -4.53
C ASP A 510 21.04 18.22 -5.50
N THR A 511 22.24 18.47 -4.95
CA THR A 511 23.46 18.77 -5.71
C THR A 511 24.03 17.58 -6.51
N VAL A 512 23.68 16.34 -6.15
CA VAL A 512 24.25 15.11 -6.77
C VAL A 512 23.53 14.75 -8.07
N ASN A 513 22.28 15.18 -8.22
CA ASN A 513 21.43 14.91 -9.38
C ASN A 513 21.10 16.15 -10.24
N VAL A 514 21.69 17.32 -9.96
CA VAL A 514 21.41 18.58 -10.71
C VAL A 514 21.82 18.51 -12.17
N TRP A 515 22.81 17.66 -12.49
CA TRP A 515 23.39 17.52 -13.83
C TRP A 515 22.68 16.48 -14.70
N LYS A 516 21.77 15.68 -14.13
CA LYS A 516 20.93 14.77 -14.92
C LYS A 516 19.75 15.58 -15.43
N ASP A 517 19.48 15.51 -16.73
CA ASP A 517 18.33 16.16 -17.36
C ASP A 517 17.04 15.89 -16.58
N SER A 518 16.08 16.81 -16.69
CA SER A 518 14.77 16.86 -16.02
C SER A 518 13.88 15.60 -16.17
N HIS A 519 14.38 14.56 -16.83
CA HIS A 519 13.73 13.29 -17.13
C HIS A 519 14.24 12.13 -16.26
N SER A 520 15.14 12.36 -15.30
CA SER A 520 15.57 11.31 -14.38
C SER A 520 14.42 10.92 -13.44
N SER A 521 14.14 9.62 -13.34
CA SER A 521 13.13 9.05 -12.43
C SER A 521 13.61 8.98 -10.97
N GLU A 522 14.76 9.60 -10.67
CA GLU A 522 15.36 9.56 -9.35
C GLU A 522 14.70 10.55 -8.39
N PRO A 523 14.64 10.23 -7.09
CA PRO A 523 14.08 11.13 -6.09
C PRO A 523 14.88 12.45 -6.05
N GLN A 524 14.19 13.57 -6.24
CA GLN A 524 14.78 14.90 -6.08
C GLN A 524 14.45 15.48 -4.70
N ARG A 525 15.44 16.09 -4.05
CA ARG A 525 15.21 16.93 -2.86
C ARG A 525 14.92 18.35 -3.31
N ALA A 526 13.80 18.91 -2.84
CA ALA A 526 13.41 20.27 -3.16
C ALA A 526 12.75 20.95 -1.95
N LEU A 527 12.95 22.27 -1.86
CA LEU A 527 12.20 23.16 -0.99
C LEU A 527 11.02 23.74 -1.76
N PHE A 528 9.88 23.84 -1.11
CA PHE A 528 8.66 24.40 -1.69
C PHE A 528 8.22 25.62 -0.89
N VAL A 529 7.90 26.71 -1.57
CA VAL A 529 7.35 27.94 -0.98
C VAL A 529 5.98 28.20 -1.61
N SER A 530 4.94 28.35 -0.79
CA SER A 530 3.56 28.55 -1.23
C SER A 530 2.81 29.44 -0.24
N TYR A 531 1.87 30.24 -0.71
CA TYR A 531 0.96 31.00 0.15
C TYR A 531 -0.38 30.26 0.26
N ARG A 532 -0.82 29.95 1.48
CA ARG A 532 -2.04 29.15 1.75
C ARG A 532 -3.14 29.98 2.35
#